data_AF-A0A8D2ARU5-F1
#
_entry.id   AF-A0A8D2ARU5-F1
#
_cell.length_a   1.000
_cell.length_b   1.000
_cell.length_c   1.000
_cell.angle_alpha   90.00
_cell.angle_beta   90.00
_cell.angle_gamma   90.00
#
_symmetry.space_group_name_H-M   'P 1'
#
loop_
_entity.id
_entity.type
_entity.pdbx_description
1 polymer ?
#
loop_
_entity_poly.entity_id
_entity_poly.type
_entity_poly.pdbx_seq_one_letter_code
_entity_poly.pdbx_strand_id
1 'polypeptide(L)'
;MICLLGPSHREMHLAQQVTNNLKELAQQVTPGDIVSMYGVRKATGISIPSPVIENNFVDLTEDFGQPKKTDVAEIIINPLFC
;
A
#
# COMPACT_ATOMS: atom_id res chain seq x y z
N MET A 1 -21.53 -2.73 -15.56
CA MET A 1 -21.70 -4.14 -15.96
C MET A 1 -21.04 -4.99 -14.89
N ILE A 2 -21.81 -5.76 -14.12
CA ILE A 2 -21.24 -6.75 -13.20
C ILE A 2 -21.55 -8.13 -13.79
N CYS A 3 -20.53 -8.96 -14.00
CA CYS A 3 -20.73 -10.32 -14.49
C CYS A 3 -21.40 -11.14 -13.38
N LEU A 4 -22.62 -11.63 -13.61
CA LEU A 4 -23.35 -12.48 -12.66
C LEU A 4 -22.83 -13.93 -12.63
N LEU A 5 -22.00 -14.30 -13.62
CA LEU A 5 -21.31 -15.57 -13.69
C LEU A 5 -19.84 -15.34 -13.33
N GLY A 6 -19.30 -16.23 -12.50
CA GLY A 6 -17.88 -16.22 -12.14
C GLY A 6 -16.98 -16.45 -13.36
N PRO A 7 -15.67 -16.16 -13.22
CA PRO A 7 -14.72 -16.34 -14.30
C PRO A 7 -14.67 -17.80 -14.77
N SER A 8 -14.45 -18.01 -16.06
CA SER A 8 -14.24 -19.33 -16.63
C SER A 8 -12.92 -19.95 -16.14
N HIS A 9 -12.80 -21.28 -16.26
CA HIS A 9 -11.55 -21.99 -15.94
C HIS A 9 -10.35 -21.44 -16.72
N ARG A 10 -10.55 -21.04 -17.98
CA ARG A 10 -9.51 -20.44 -18.81
C ARG A 10 -9.07 -19.08 -18.26
N GLU A 11 -10.02 -18.21 -17.92
CA GLU A 11 -9.72 -16.89 -17.34
C GLU A 11 -9.02 -17.02 -15.99
N MET A 12 -9.46 -17.96 -15.15
CA MET A 12 -8.81 -18.27 -13.87
C MET A 12 -7.37 -18.74 -14.06
N HIS A 13 -7.13 -19.67 -14.99
CA HIS A 13 -5.77 -20.17 -15.27
C HIS A 13 -4.84 -19.06 -15.78
N LEU A 14 -5.34 -18.19 -16.67
CA LEU A 14 -4.58 -17.04 -17.16
C LEU A 14 -4.24 -16.07 -16.04
N ALA A 15 -5.21 -15.75 -15.17
CA ALA A 15 -4.99 -14.90 -14.01
C ALA A 15 -3.90 -15.49 -13.10
N GLN A 16 -3.98 -16.80 -12.80
CA GLN A 16 -2.97 -17.48 -11.99
C GLN A 16 -1.57 -17.39 -12.62
N GLN A 17 -1.46 -17.62 -13.93
CA GLN A 17 -0.17 -17.54 -14.64
C GLN A 17 0.40 -16.12 -14.57
N VAL A 18 -0.41 -15.09 -14.82
CA VAL A 18 0.02 -13.69 -14.70
C VAL A 18 0.44 -13.37 -13.27
N THR A 19 -0.33 -13.79 -12.27
CA THR A 19 0.01 -13.60 -10.85
C THR A 19 1.33 -14.26 -10.48
N ASN A 20 1.59 -15.49 -10.94
CA ASN A 20 2.85 -16.18 -10.69
C ASN A 20 4.03 -15.44 -11.31
N ASN A 21 3.91 -15.01 -12.57
CA ASN A 21 4.96 -14.24 -13.24
C ASN A 21 5.27 -12.94 -12.48
N LEU A 22 4.23 -12.21 -12.08
CA LEU A 22 4.39 -10.97 -11.32
C LEU A 22 5.03 -11.21 -9.95
N LYS A 23 4.68 -12.31 -9.27
CA LYS A 23 5.32 -12.70 -8.01
C LYS A 23 6.82 -12.96 -8.19
N GLU A 24 7.20 -13.73 -9.22
CA GLU A 24 8.59 -14.05 -9.52
C GLU A 24 9.44 -12.81 -9.84
N LEU A 25 8.84 -11.81 -10.47
CA LEU A 25 9.49 -10.52 -10.74
C LEU A 25 9.56 -9.64 -9.49
N ALA A 26 8.44 -9.51 -8.76
CA ALA A 26 8.33 -8.62 -7.62
C ALA A 26 9.18 -9.06 -6.42
N GLN A 27 9.46 -10.36 -6.26
CA GLN A 27 10.34 -10.85 -5.19
C GLN A 27 11.82 -10.50 -5.39
N GLN A 28 12.22 -10.04 -6.59
CA GLN A 28 13.61 -9.65 -6.90
C GLN A 28 13.90 -8.19 -6.57
N VAL A 29 12.89 -7.42 -6.16
CA VAL A 29 12.99 -6.01 -5.84
C VAL A 29 12.42 -5.75 -4.46
N THR A 30 12.70 -4.59 -3.88
CA THR A 30 12.10 -4.22 -2.61
C THR A 30 10.65 -3.76 -2.84
N PRO A 31 9.73 -3.95 -1.87
CA PRO A 31 8.35 -3.46 -2.02
C PRO A 31 8.27 -1.96 -2.32
N GLY A 32 9.22 -1.18 -1.78
CA GLY A 32 9.31 0.26 -2.00
C GLY A 32 9.64 0.66 -3.45
N ASP A 33 10.20 -0.25 -4.25
CA ASP A 33 10.53 0.01 -5.66
C ASP A 33 9.29 -0.03 -6.57
N ILE A 34 8.23 -0.74 -6.16
CA ILE A 34 6.99 -0.92 -6.95
C ILE A 34 5.85 -0.06 -6.39
N VAL A 35 5.78 0.09 -5.07
CA VAL A 35 4.70 0.81 -4.40
C VAL A 35 5.26 1.84 -3.42
N SER A 36 4.52 2.93 -3.21
CA SER A 36 4.91 3.94 -2.22
C SER A 36 4.92 3.35 -0.80
N MET A 37 5.67 3.97 0.11
CA MET A 37 5.64 3.59 1.54
C MET A 37 4.24 3.64 2.15
N TYR A 38 3.35 4.49 1.63
CA TYR A 38 1.94 4.46 2.00
C TYR A 38 1.27 3.14 1.56
N GLY A 39 1.46 2.72 0.31
CA GLY A 39 0.96 1.45 -0.21
C GLY A 39 1.48 0.24 0.58
N VAL A 40 2.77 0.21 0.91
CA VAL A 40 3.37 -0.85 1.74
C VAL A 40 2.66 -0.94 3.08
N ARG A 41 2.56 0.18 3.81
CA ARG A 41 1.94 0.21 5.14
C ARG A 41 0.46 -0.19 5.10
N LYS A 42 -0.28 0.27 4.09
CA LYS A 42 -1.69 -0.10 3.91
C LYS A 42 -1.82 -1.60 3.64
N ALA A 43 -0.95 -2.18 2.82
CA ALA A 43 -0.97 -3.61 2.50
C ALA A 43 -0.56 -4.50 3.71
N THR A 44 0.34 -4.02 4.56
CA THR A 44 0.82 -4.76 5.74
C THR A 44 0.02 -4.50 7.02
N GLY A 45 -1.02 -3.65 6.96
CA GLY A 45 -1.82 -3.31 8.13
C GLY A 45 -1.09 -2.42 9.15
N ILE A 46 -0.01 -1.75 8.74
CA ILE A 46 0.73 -0.82 9.59
C ILE A 46 0.05 0.55 9.53
N SER A 47 -0.50 1.00 10.66
CA SER A 47 -0.89 2.39 10.85
C SER A 47 0.33 3.23 11.21
N ILE A 48 0.50 4.39 10.59
CA ILE A 48 1.40 5.40 11.14
C ILE A 48 0.63 6.10 12.26
N PRO A 49 1.12 6.11 13.51
CA PRO A 49 0.50 6.93 14.53
C PRO A 49 0.46 8.38 14.04
N SER A 50 -0.68 9.05 14.24
CA SER A 50 -0.79 10.47 13.94
C SER A 50 0.41 11.18 14.57
N PRO A 51 1.13 12.06 13.84
CA PRO A 51 2.15 12.88 14.46
C PRO A 51 1.43 13.74 15.48
N VAL A 52 1.47 13.32 16.75
CA VAL A 52 1.09 14.18 17.85
C VAL A 52 1.94 15.43 17.65
N ILE A 53 1.29 16.57 17.44
CA ILE A 53 1.95 17.86 17.52
C ILE A 53 2.27 18.06 19.00
N GLU A 54 3.24 17.31 19.52
CA GLU A 54 3.92 17.60 20.76
C GLU A 54 5.34 17.97 20.37
N ASN A 55 5.51 19.28 20.25
CA ASN A 55 6.76 19.98 20.41
C ASN A 55 7.65 19.20 21.41
N ASN A 56 8.84 18.76 20.95
CA ASN A 56 9.96 18.16 21.71
C ASN A 56 10.40 16.74 21.30
N PHE A 57 10.31 16.36 20.02
CA PHE A 57 11.23 15.35 19.50
C PHE A 57 12.43 16.04 18.85
N VAL A 58 13.59 15.93 19.49
CA VAL A 58 14.88 16.26 18.86
C VAL A 58 15.19 15.11 17.90
N ASP A 59 15.03 15.38 16.61
CA ASP A 59 15.48 14.51 15.53
C ASP A 59 16.99 14.76 15.31
N LEU A 60 17.80 13.72 15.49
CA LEU A 60 19.26 13.75 15.26
C LEU A 60 19.63 13.21 13.87
N THR A 61 18.66 13.02 12.97
CA THR A 61 18.90 12.59 11.60
C THR A 61 18.84 13.80 10.69
N GLU A 62 19.93 14.55 10.65
CA GLU A 62 20.09 15.58 9.63
C GLU A 62 20.18 14.92 8.24
N ASP A 63 19.45 15.54 7.31
CA ASP A 63 19.51 15.40 5.86
C ASP A 63 18.71 14.25 5.22
N PHE A 64 17.53 14.57 4.66
CA PHE A 64 17.32 14.69 3.21
C PHE A 64 15.86 15.14 2.93
N GLY A 65 15.72 16.41 2.51
CA GLY A 65 14.69 16.93 1.59
C GLY A 65 13.20 16.60 1.82
N GLN A 66 12.47 17.55 2.41
CA GLN A 66 10.99 17.58 2.42
C GLN A 66 10.41 17.93 1.02
N PRO A 67 9.19 17.46 0.69
CA PRO A 67 8.19 18.43 0.27
C PRO A 67 6.83 18.25 0.98
N LYS A 68 6.54 19.23 1.84
CA LYS A 68 5.28 19.97 2.08
C LYS A 68 3.98 19.20 1.78
N LYS A 69 3.29 18.79 2.86
CA LYS A 69 1.96 18.17 2.86
C LYS A 69 0.89 19.17 2.38
N THR A 70 0.11 18.79 1.39
CA THR A 70 -1.26 19.28 1.21
C THR A 70 -2.20 18.35 1.99
N ASP A 71 -3.03 18.99 2.80
CA ASP A 71 -4.11 18.44 3.60
C ASP A 71 -5.08 17.58 2.75
N VAL A 72 -5.27 16.32 3.13
CA VAL A 72 -6.38 15.50 2.64
C VAL A 72 -6.92 14.68 3.81
N ALA A 73 -8.18 14.97 4.11
CA ALA A 73 -9.00 14.38 5.15
C ALA A 73 -8.80 12.87 5.36
N GLU A 74 -8.70 12.50 6.62
CA GLU A 74 -8.66 11.15 7.13
C GLU A 74 -9.97 10.41 6.77
N ILE A 75 -9.90 9.52 5.78
CA ILE A 75 -10.98 8.56 5.53
C ILE A 75 -10.82 7.44 6.56
N ILE A 76 -11.64 7.50 7.60
CA ILE A 76 -11.84 6.41 8.56
C ILE A 76 -12.50 5.25 7.81
N ILE A 77 -11.72 4.25 7.42
CA ILE A 77 -12.27 2.97 6.94
C ILE A 77 -12.65 2.15 8.17
N ASN A 78 -13.94 1.97 8.38
CA ASN A 78 -14.51 1.12 9.42
C ASN A 78 -14.18 -0.35 9.10
N PRO A 79 -13.56 -1.12 10.02
CA PRO A 79 -13.11 -2.48 9.77
C PRO A 79 -14.25 -3.52 9.67
N LEU A 80 -15.52 -3.11 9.72
CA LEU A 80 -16.66 -4.04 9.71
C LEU A 80 -17.09 -4.57 8.33
N PHE A 81 -16.41 -4.19 7.25
CA PHE A 81 -16.60 -4.78 5.92
C PHE A 81 -15.25 -5.22 5.33
N CYS A 82 -14.72 -6.32 5.87
CA CYS A 82 -13.95 -7.27 5.08
C CYS A 82 -14.93 -8.28 4.45
#